data_AF-A0A286C8S9-F1
#
_entry.id   AF-A0A286C8S9-F1
#
_cell.length_a   1.000
_cell.length_b   1.000
_cell.length_c   1.000
_cell.angle_alpha   90.00
_cell.angle_beta   90.00
_cell.angle_gamma   90.00
#
_symmetry.space_group_name_H-M   'P 1'
#
loop_
_entity.id
_entity.type
_entity.pdbx_description
1 polymer ?
#
loop_
_entity_poly.entity_id
_entity_poly.type
_entity_poly.pdbx_seq_one_letter_code
_entity_poly.pdbx_strand_id
1 'polypeptide(L)'
;MRRTGTRQAQLNRLWGAACAFAGIFFFVWAVSFVKANVLNKGLRSRCEAFHETSFPFENSCIHGDGTVEGANGLILEGAFFGSMTAAAACLIVTFAIEATRRK
;
A
#
# COMPACT_ATOMS: atom_id res chain seq x y z
N MET A 1 -22.63 21.17 25.61
CA MET A 1 -21.51 20.24 25.84
C MET A 1 -21.50 18.97 24.96
N ARG A 2 -22.58 18.60 24.25
CA ARG A 2 -22.63 17.35 23.43
C ARG A 2 -21.75 17.34 22.16
N ARG A 3 -21.37 18.51 21.64
CA ARG A 3 -20.72 18.68 20.31
C ARG A 3 -19.23 18.36 20.29
N THR A 4 -18.55 18.45 21.43
CA THR A 4 -17.12 18.13 21.58
C THR A 4 -16.88 16.64 21.68
N GLY A 5 -17.70 15.91 22.46
CA GLY A 5 -17.57 14.46 22.63
C GLY A 5 -17.78 13.66 21.34
N THR A 6 -18.74 14.04 20.50
CA THR A 6 -18.99 13.38 19.21
C THR A 6 -17.85 13.60 18.22
N ARG A 7 -17.26 14.81 18.19
CA ARG A 7 -16.15 15.17 17.29
C ARG A 7 -14.85 14.48 17.68
N GLN A 8 -14.59 14.31 18.97
CA GLN A 8 -13.41 13.60 19.48
C GLN A 8 -13.48 12.10 19.20
N ALA A 9 -14.66 11.50 19.35
CA ALA A 9 -14.91 10.11 18.95
C ALA A 9 -14.72 9.89 17.43
N GLN A 10 -15.13 10.86 16.60
CA GLN A 10 -14.93 10.81 15.15
C GLN A 10 -13.44 10.91 14.77
N LEU A 11 -12.67 11.76 15.44
CA LEU A 11 -11.22 11.88 15.24
C LEU A 11 -10.49 10.58 15.60
N ASN A 12 -10.82 9.96 16.74
CA ASN A 12 -10.22 8.69 17.14
C ASN A 12 -10.55 7.57 16.15
N ARG A 13 -11.76 7.54 15.58
CA ARG A 13 -12.14 6.59 14.53
C ARG A 13 -11.35 6.81 13.24
N LEU A 14 -11.15 8.07 12.81
CA LEU A 14 -10.37 8.38 11.62
C LEU A 14 -8.88 8.03 11.80
N TRP A 15 -8.32 8.28 12.98
CA TRP A 15 -6.97 7.81 13.32
C TRP A 15 -6.87 6.29 13.33
N GLY A 16 -7.86 5.60 13.91
CA GLY A 16 -7.93 4.14 13.87
C GLY A 16 -8.00 3.60 12.44
N ALA A 17 -8.80 4.23 11.57
CA ALA A 17 -8.88 3.89 10.16
C ALA A 17 -7.56 4.15 9.44
N ALA A 18 -6.92 5.31 9.68
CA ALA A 18 -5.62 5.63 9.11
C ALA A 18 -4.53 4.60 9.52
N CYS A 19 -4.49 4.21 10.80
CA CYS A 19 -3.59 3.17 11.28
C CYS A 19 -3.88 1.80 10.63
N ALA A 20 -5.15 1.44 10.45
CA ALA A 20 -5.53 0.20 9.80
C ALA A 20 -5.10 0.18 8.32
N PHE A 21 -5.37 1.25 7.56
CA PHE A 21 -4.96 1.36 6.17
C PHE A 21 -3.44 1.42 6.00
N ALA A 22 -2.74 2.13 6.90
CA ALA A 22 -1.28 2.12 6.93
C ALA A 22 -0.74 0.71 7.22
N GLY A 23 -1.34 -0.02 8.16
CA GLY A 23 -0.98 -1.40 8.45
C GLY A 23 -1.15 -2.32 7.23
N ILE A 24 -2.27 -2.22 6.52
CA ILE A 24 -2.51 -2.96 5.27
C ILE A 24 -1.46 -2.60 4.22
N PHE A 25 -1.17 -1.31 4.04
CA PHE A 25 -0.15 -0.83 3.12
C PHE A 25 1.22 -1.45 3.42
N PHE A 26 1.69 -1.37 4.67
CA PHE A 26 2.97 -1.94 5.08
C PHE A 26 3.00 -3.46 4.97
N PHE A 27 1.87 -4.13 5.24
CA PHE A 27 1.76 -5.57 5.08
C PHE A 27 1.89 -5.99 3.61
N VAL A 28 1.13 -5.35 2.72
CA VAL A 28 1.20 -5.60 1.27
C VAL A 28 2.60 -5.27 0.75
N TRP A 29 3.17 -4.14 1.18
CA TRP A 29 4.54 -3.75 0.85
C TRP A 29 5.57 -4.80 1.28
N ALA A 30 5.47 -5.31 2.51
CA ALA A 30 6.37 -6.34 3.03
C ALA A 30 6.23 -7.67 2.27
N VAL A 31 5.00 -8.06 1.92
CA VAL A 31 4.73 -9.25 1.09
C VAL A 31 5.35 -9.08 -0.31
N SER A 32 5.15 -7.93 -0.95
CA SER A 32 5.79 -7.62 -2.25
C SER A 32 7.31 -7.65 -2.14
N PHE A 33 7.87 -7.09 -1.06
CA PHE A 33 9.31 -7.09 -0.80
C PHE A 33 9.86 -8.50 -0.64
N VAL A 34 9.21 -9.36 0.15
CA VAL A 34 9.62 -10.77 0.34
C VAL A 34 9.51 -11.54 -0.97
N LYS A 35 8.45 -11.34 -1.74
CA LYS A 35 8.28 -11.99 -3.05
C LYS A 35 9.41 -11.58 -4.01
N ALA A 36 9.70 -10.29 -4.14
CA ALA A 36 10.74 -9.78 -5.01
C ALA A 36 12.16 -10.20 -4.55
N ASN A 37 12.48 -10.08 -3.25
CA ASN A 37 13.83 -10.21 -2.73
C ASN A 37 14.18 -11.59 -2.14
N VAL A 38 13.20 -12.42 -1.79
CA VAL A 38 13.44 -13.75 -1.20
C VAL A 38 13.06 -14.84 -2.19
N LEU A 39 11.86 -14.77 -2.76
CA LEU A 39 11.37 -15.80 -3.70
C LEU A 39 11.98 -15.63 -5.09
N ASN A 40 12.08 -14.39 -5.59
CA ASN A 40 12.56 -14.12 -6.95
C ASN A 40 14.07 -13.83 -7.04
N LYS A 41 14.83 -14.12 -5.97
CA LYS A 41 16.28 -13.88 -5.88
C LYS A 41 17.11 -14.59 -6.96
N GLY A 42 16.55 -15.62 -7.60
CA GLY A 42 17.17 -16.40 -8.69
C GLY A 42 16.52 -16.25 -10.06
N LEU A 43 15.55 -15.34 -10.24
CA LEU A 43 14.95 -15.09 -11.57
C LEU A 43 15.93 -14.32 -12.48
N ARG A 44 16.67 -13.36 -11.92
CA ARG A 44 17.63 -12.53 -12.67
C ARG A 44 18.72 -13.34 -13.39
N SER A 45 19.06 -14.54 -12.91
CA SER A 45 20.05 -15.41 -13.55
C SER A 45 19.47 -16.39 -14.58
N ARG A 46 18.14 -16.50 -14.67
CA ARG A 46 17.46 -17.45 -15.57
C ARG A 46 16.59 -16.77 -16.65
N CYS A 47 16.48 -15.45 -16.60
CA CYS A 47 15.56 -14.68 -17.44
C CYS A 47 16.30 -13.89 -18.52
N GLU A 48 15.83 -14.01 -19.77
CA GLU A 48 16.32 -13.21 -20.91
C GLU A 48 15.87 -11.75 -20.83
N ALA A 49 14.64 -11.49 -20.35
CA ALA A 49 14.10 -10.15 -20.17
C ALA A 49 13.58 -9.95 -18.73
N PHE A 50 14.44 -9.37 -17.89
CA PHE A 50 14.14 -9.08 -16.49
C PHE A 50 13.59 -7.65 -16.35
N HIS A 51 12.44 -7.52 -15.67
CA HIS A 51 11.84 -6.23 -15.34
C HIS A 51 11.73 -6.09 -13.82
N GLU A 52 12.26 -4.99 -13.30
CA GLU A 52 12.26 -4.68 -11.88
C GLU A 52 11.58 -3.33 -11.67
N THR A 53 10.46 -3.35 -10.97
CA THR A 53 9.72 -2.17 -10.53
C THR A 53 9.84 -2.06 -9.03
N SER A 54 10.28 -0.89 -8.56
CA SER A 54 10.52 -0.68 -7.13
C SER A 54 9.25 -0.31 -6.36
N PHE A 55 8.16 0.04 -7.06
CA PHE A 55 6.95 0.55 -6.41
C PHE A 55 5.68 0.36 -7.27
N PRO A 56 4.83 -0.63 -6.96
CA PRO A 56 5.04 -1.73 -6.00
C PRO A 56 6.25 -2.61 -6.37
N PHE A 57 6.91 -3.23 -5.36
CA PHE A 57 8.04 -4.12 -5.61
C PHE A 57 7.59 -5.31 -6.47
N GLU A 58 8.08 -5.37 -7.69
CA GLU A 58 7.82 -6.44 -8.64
C GLU A 58 9.10 -6.80 -9.38
N ASN A 59 9.41 -8.09 -9.36
CA ASN A 59 10.44 -8.70 -10.18
C ASN A 59 9.72 -9.63 -11.15
N SER A 60 9.47 -9.16 -12.36
CA SER A 60 8.83 -9.94 -13.42
C SER A 60 9.84 -10.38 -14.47
N CYS A 61 9.56 -11.54 -15.04
CA CYS A 61 10.39 -12.16 -16.05
C CYS A 61 9.52 -12.63 -17.20
N ILE A 62 9.92 -12.26 -18.41
CA ILE A 62 9.33 -12.77 -19.64
C ILE A 62 10.28 -13.86 -20.15
N HIS A 63 9.80 -15.10 -20.17
CA HIS A 63 10.52 -16.20 -20.80
C HIS A 63 10.35 -16.14 -22.33
N GLY A 64 11.29 -16.73 -23.08
CA GLY A 64 11.25 -16.76 -24.55
C GLY A 64 10.02 -17.47 -25.15
N ASP A 65 9.29 -18.24 -24.34
CA ASP A 65 8.00 -18.84 -24.68
C ASP A 65 6.79 -17.89 -24.48
N GLY A 66 7.05 -16.65 -24.05
CA GLY A 66 6.05 -15.62 -23.77
C GLY A 66 5.38 -15.74 -22.40
N THR A 67 5.79 -16.67 -21.54
CA THR A 67 5.26 -16.78 -20.19
C THR A 67 5.81 -15.69 -19.28
N VAL A 68 4.93 -15.09 -18.47
CA VAL A 68 5.27 -14.02 -17.53
C VAL A 68 5.27 -14.61 -16.12
N GLU A 69 6.46 -14.76 -15.53
CA GLU A 69 6.61 -15.18 -14.15
C GLU A 69 6.90 -13.99 -13.23
N GLY A 70 6.38 -14.05 -12.00
CA GLY A 70 6.73 -13.10 -10.94
C GLY A 70 5.94 -11.79 -10.92
N ALA A 71 5.17 -11.47 -11.96
CA ALA A 71 4.30 -10.28 -11.98
C ALA A 71 3.36 -10.25 -10.77
N ASN A 72 3.12 -9.05 -10.22
CA ASN A 72 2.11 -8.86 -9.20
C ASN A 72 0.74 -8.89 -9.86
N GLY A 73 -0.19 -9.62 -9.25
CA GLY A 73 -1.57 -9.62 -9.71
C GLY A 73 -2.21 -8.25 -9.46
N LEU A 74 -3.15 -7.86 -10.32
CA LEU A 74 -3.97 -6.64 -10.21
C LEU A 74 -4.58 -6.43 -8.81
N ILE A 75 -4.87 -7.51 -8.08
CA ILE A 75 -5.39 -7.48 -6.71
C ILE A 75 -4.37 -6.88 -5.73
N LEU A 76 -3.09 -7.22 -5.87
CA LEU A 76 -2.02 -6.76 -5.00
C LEU A 76 -1.76 -5.26 -5.22
N GLU A 77 -1.70 -4.84 -6.48
CA GLU A 77 -1.57 -3.44 -6.86
C GLU A 77 -2.78 -2.62 -6.41
N GLY A 78 -3.99 -3.12 -6.65
CA GLY A 78 -5.23 -2.50 -6.21
C GLY A 78 -5.30 -2.33 -4.70
N ALA A 79 -4.88 -3.34 -3.92
CA ALA A 79 -4.82 -3.25 -2.47
C ALA A 79 -3.76 -2.24 -1.99
N PHE A 80 -2.62 -2.16 -2.67
CA PHE A 80 -1.55 -1.21 -2.36
C PHE A 80 -1.97 0.24 -2.61
N PHE A 81 -2.40 0.58 -3.83
CA PHE A 81 -2.84 1.93 -4.17
C PHE A 81 -4.14 2.31 -3.45
N GLY A 82 -5.05 1.35 -3.28
CA GLY A 82 -6.30 1.54 -2.55
C GLY A 82 -6.06 1.88 -1.08
N SER A 83 -5.23 1.10 -0.39
CA SER A 83 -4.88 1.38 1.02
C SER A 83 -4.11 2.69 1.18
N MET A 84 -3.18 3.01 0.27
CA MET A 84 -2.44 4.27 0.28
C MET A 84 -3.37 5.47 0.12
N THR A 85 -4.29 5.42 -0.84
CA THR A 85 -5.26 6.50 -1.10
C THR A 85 -6.24 6.67 0.07
N ALA A 86 -6.72 5.55 0.63
CA ALA A 86 -7.62 5.57 1.78
C ALA A 86 -6.95 6.15 3.03
N ALA A 87 -5.69 5.78 3.29
CA ALA A 87 -4.90 6.34 4.38
C ALA A 87 -4.70 7.86 4.21
N ALA A 88 -4.31 8.29 3.00
CA ALA A 88 -4.14 9.71 2.67
C ALA A 88 -5.44 10.50 2.86
N ALA A 89 -6.58 9.97 2.39
CA ALA A 89 -7.88 10.60 2.58
C ALA A 89 -8.25 10.74 4.08
N CYS A 90 -8.01 9.71 4.89
CA CYS A 90 -8.24 9.77 6.34
C CYS A 90 -7.37 10.83 7.02
N LEU A 91 -6.11 10.96 6.60
CA LEU A 91 -5.19 12.00 7.10
C LEU A 91 -5.62 13.40 6.68
N ILE A 92 -6.02 13.61 5.42
CA ILE A 92 -6.50 14.91 4.94
C ILE A 92 -7.72 15.36 5.75
N VAL A 93 -8.68 14.46 5.99
CA VAL A 93 -9.89 14.77 6.77
C VAL A 93 -9.53 15.09 8.22
N THR A 94 -8.63 14.36 8.85
CA THR A 94 -8.19 14.66 10.23
C THR A 94 -7.48 16.01 10.32
N PHE A 95 -6.54 16.31 9.41
CA PHE A 95 -5.87 17.62 9.36
C PHE A 95 -6.85 18.77 9.09
N ALA A 96 -7.84 18.59 8.21
CA ALA A 96 -8.87 19.61 7.97
C ALA A 96 -9.71 19.89 9.24
N ILE A 97 -10.07 18.84 9.99
CA ILE A 97 -10.81 18.97 11.25
C ILE A 97 -9.96 19.65 12.34
N GLU A 98 -8.66 19.37 12.38
CA GLU A 98 -7.73 20.01 13.32
C GLU A 98 -7.40 21.46 12.95
N ALA A 99 -7.23 21.77 11.66
CA ALA A 99 -7.00 23.12 11.17
C ALA A 99 -8.19 24.04 11.47
N THR A 100 -9.42 23.54 11.33
CA THR A 100 -10.64 24.23 11.75
C THR A 100 -10.82 24.30 13.27
N ARG A 101 -9.98 23.64 14.07
CA ARG A 101 -9.96 23.76 15.54
C ARG A 101 -9.00 24.86 16.02
N ARG A 102 -7.93 25.15 15.24
CA ARG A 102 -6.94 26.17 15.58
C ARG A 102 -7.33 27.59 15.16
N LYS A 103 -8.33 27.72 14.27
CA LYS A 103 -8.99 28.98 13.93
C LYS A 103 -10.17 29.21 14.87
#